data_AF-A0AA88ZGB7-F1
#
_entry.id   AF-A0AA88ZGB7-F1
#
_cell.length_a   1.000
_cell.length_b   1.000
_cell.length_c   1.000
_cell.angle_alpha   90.00
_cell.angle_beta   90.00
_cell.angle_gamma   90.00
#
_symmetry.space_group_name_H-M   'P 1'
#
loop_
_entity.id
_entity.type
_entity.pdbx_description
1 polymer ?
#
loop_
_entity_poly.entity_id
_entity_poly.type
_entity_poly.pdbx_seq_one_letter_code
_entity_poly.pdbx_strand_id
1 'polypeptide(L)'
;MKKTILFILVLVGALHALIAQRYKTHTTVIDFNKDTVLDTLINYYEYGSACSGGDASIINGKTKEKLTLYNEGCYSSFMRLIRVPTALNLEINAPFLKVLKDTVLPKKRSRPDSSLNWLLSGSLSLKVVEEHPLFDRIAAPKTNWIPNELTLPEAYYITVSGDTLQKLDRPYGNYFNQEYTTAFLVYYPIADSRAQLANLTPIIKNTEYEIYKTSHCVFVKKGKMYKWLFISDSDVMGAPDRHSWQAINQIQLIDNYVIIHQDVPPDNVYNIQIVNIETQKVARLKFEPCHETMTNKRGMDTFEIRNKKLLFTAYGDPKVRIIPLKQLFHALDQF
;
A
#
# COMPACT_ATOMS: atom_id res chain seq x y z
N MET A 1 49.05 -16.16 6.27
CA MET A 1 48.79 -15.18 5.19
C MET A 1 47.63 -15.54 4.26
N LYS A 2 47.60 -16.70 3.58
CA LYS A 2 46.53 -17.03 2.62
C LYS A 2 45.11 -17.08 3.21
N LYS A 3 44.93 -17.60 4.44
CA LYS A 3 43.62 -17.65 5.12
C LYS A 3 43.10 -16.28 5.55
N THR A 4 44.00 -15.38 5.93
CA THR A 4 43.66 -14.01 6.37
C THR A 4 43.20 -13.14 5.19
N ILE A 5 43.81 -13.30 4.02
CA ILE A 5 43.42 -12.59 2.78
C ILE A 5 42.04 -13.05 2.30
N LEU A 6 41.75 -14.35 2.36
CA LEU A 6 40.43 -14.89 2.01
C LEU A 6 39.34 -14.37 2.96
N PHE A 7 39.62 -14.28 4.25
CA PHE A 7 38.67 -13.75 5.24
C PHE A 7 38.35 -12.27 5.02
N ILE A 8 39.35 -11.46 4.66
CA ILE A 8 39.16 -10.03 4.33
C ILE A 8 38.35 -9.88 3.03
N LEU A 9 38.63 -10.69 2.00
CA LEU A 9 37.85 -10.67 0.76
C LEU A 9 36.38 -11.07 0.96
N VAL A 10 36.11 -12.06 1.82
CA VAL A 10 34.74 -12.44 2.20
C VAL A 10 34.05 -11.33 2.99
N LEU A 11 34.75 -10.66 3.92
CA LEU A 11 34.18 -9.53 4.66
C LEU A 11 33.86 -8.33 3.77
N VAL A 12 34.76 -7.97 2.86
CA VAL A 12 34.55 -6.85 1.93
C VAL A 12 33.46 -7.19 0.90
N GLY A 13 33.41 -8.43 0.42
CA GLY A 13 32.33 -8.90 -0.47
C GLY A 13 30.96 -8.93 0.22
N ALA A 14 30.90 -9.36 1.48
CA ALA A 14 29.68 -9.35 2.28
C ALA A 14 29.20 -7.92 2.60
N LEU A 15 30.13 -6.97 2.80
CA LEU A 15 29.78 -5.57 3.01
C LEU A 15 29.16 -4.94 1.74
N HIS A 16 29.63 -5.30 0.55
CA HIS A 16 29.05 -4.81 -0.72
C HIS A 16 27.68 -5.43 -1.02
N ALA A 17 27.39 -6.63 -0.51
CA ALA A 17 26.07 -7.27 -0.64
C ALA A 17 25.01 -6.67 0.30
N LEU A 18 25.40 -5.89 1.30
CA LEU A 18 24.52 -5.26 2.29
C LEU A 18 24.20 -3.79 2.00
N ILE A 19 24.78 -3.20 0.95
CA ILE A 19 24.48 -1.82 0.52
C ILE A 19 23.39 -1.90 -0.56
N ALA A 20 22.26 -1.21 -0.33
CA ALA A 20 21.23 -1.04 -1.34
C ALA A 20 21.89 -0.57 -2.65
N GLN A 21 21.69 -1.34 -3.71
CA GLN A 21 22.42 -1.11 -4.95
C GLN A 21 21.72 -0.03 -5.75
N ARG A 22 22.16 1.22 -5.59
CA ARG A 22 21.73 2.33 -6.44
C ARG A 22 22.48 2.26 -7.76
N TYR A 23 21.79 1.84 -8.81
CA TYR A 23 22.37 1.74 -10.14
C TYR A 23 22.05 3.00 -10.92
N LYS A 24 23.10 3.67 -11.39
CA LYS A 24 22.96 4.71 -12.42
C LYS A 24 22.54 4.02 -13.71
N THR A 25 21.29 4.17 -14.11
CA THR A 25 20.73 3.42 -15.24
C THR A 25 21.00 4.12 -16.58
N HIS A 26 20.97 5.45 -16.60
CA HIS A 26 21.11 6.21 -17.84
C HIS A 26 21.62 7.64 -17.59
N THR A 27 22.31 8.21 -18.59
CA THR A 27 22.67 9.63 -18.62
C THR A 27 22.40 10.17 -20.01
N THR A 28 21.70 11.29 -20.08
CA THR A 28 21.35 11.97 -21.33
C THR A 28 21.85 13.41 -21.26
N VAL A 29 22.48 13.88 -22.33
CA VAL A 29 22.97 15.26 -22.43
C VAL A 29 22.26 15.94 -23.61
N ILE A 30 21.30 16.80 -23.30
CA ILE A 30 20.41 17.48 -24.26
C ILE A 30 20.09 18.86 -23.68
N ASP A 31 19.87 19.85 -24.54
CA ASP A 31 19.26 21.14 -24.17
C ASP A 31 17.74 20.94 -23.98
N PHE A 32 17.30 20.75 -22.74
CA PHE A 32 15.89 20.44 -22.44
C PHE A 32 14.99 21.67 -22.42
N ASN A 33 15.54 22.84 -22.10
CA ASN A 33 14.81 24.11 -22.01
C ASN A 33 14.93 24.98 -23.27
N LYS A 34 15.68 24.54 -24.28
CA LYS A 34 15.92 25.19 -25.58
C LYS A 34 16.65 26.53 -25.46
N ASP A 35 17.54 26.65 -24.47
CA ASP A 35 18.32 27.87 -24.24
C ASP A 35 19.70 27.87 -24.90
N THR A 36 19.98 26.88 -25.75
CA THR A 36 21.24 26.59 -26.45
C THR A 36 22.38 26.05 -25.58
N VAL A 37 22.15 25.83 -24.28
CA VAL A 37 23.12 25.23 -23.36
C VAL A 37 22.71 23.79 -23.06
N LEU A 38 23.67 22.86 -23.10
CA LEU A 38 23.38 21.45 -22.84
C LEU A 38 23.20 21.17 -21.35
N ASP A 39 22.12 20.49 -21.00
CA ASP A 39 21.83 20.00 -19.65
C ASP A 39 22.20 18.53 -19.50
N THR A 40 22.31 18.05 -18.27
CA THR A 40 22.55 16.62 -17.98
C THR A 40 21.42 16.01 -17.18
N LEU A 41 20.69 15.06 -17.77
CA LEU A 41 19.76 14.19 -17.05
C LEU A 41 20.50 12.95 -16.55
N ILE A 42 20.32 12.64 -15.28
CA ILE A 42 20.82 11.42 -14.65
C ILE A 42 19.62 10.67 -14.06
N ASN A 43 19.49 9.40 -14.43
CA ASN A 43 18.48 8.51 -13.87
C ASN A 43 19.16 7.46 -12.98
N TYR A 44 18.60 7.28 -11.80
CA TYR A 44 18.99 6.25 -10.84
C TYR A 44 17.78 5.36 -10.56
N TYR A 45 18.05 4.08 -10.42
CA TYR A 45 17.07 3.13 -9.92
C TYR A 45 17.66 2.41 -8.73
N GLU A 46 16.88 2.36 -7.65
CA GLU A 46 17.23 1.65 -6.44
C GLU A 46 16.24 0.50 -6.23
N TYR A 47 16.81 -0.69 -6.02
CA TYR A 47 16.08 -1.90 -5.72
C TYR A 47 16.55 -2.41 -4.36
N GLY A 48 15.65 -2.36 -3.37
CA GLY A 48 15.83 -2.93 -2.05
C GLY A 48 14.90 -4.12 -1.82
N SER A 49 15.08 -4.81 -0.70
CA SER A 49 14.25 -5.96 -0.32
C SER A 49 12.86 -5.58 0.22
N ALA A 50 12.64 -4.32 0.60
CA ALA A 50 11.40 -3.83 1.21
C ALA A 50 10.83 -2.58 0.53
N CYS A 51 11.68 -1.81 -0.15
CA CYS A 51 11.32 -0.58 -0.82
C CYS A 51 12.10 -0.49 -2.15
N SER A 52 11.55 0.25 -3.11
CA SER A 52 12.20 0.50 -4.39
C SER A 52 11.76 1.81 -4.99
N GLY A 53 12.50 2.29 -5.97
CA GLY A 53 12.16 3.52 -6.64
C GLY A 53 13.16 3.91 -7.69
N GLY A 54 12.82 4.99 -8.38
CA GLY A 54 13.78 5.71 -9.20
C GLY A 54 13.83 7.15 -8.75
N ASP A 55 14.99 7.77 -8.95
CA ASP A 55 15.11 9.21 -8.89
C ASP A 55 15.77 9.72 -10.16
N ALA A 56 15.29 10.86 -10.64
CA ALA A 56 15.87 11.54 -11.77
C ALA A 56 16.35 12.91 -11.32
N SER A 57 17.55 13.27 -11.78
CA SER A 57 18.15 14.56 -11.54
C SER A 57 18.52 15.23 -12.85
N ILE A 58 18.22 16.52 -12.99
CA ILE A 58 18.72 17.35 -14.09
C ILE A 58 19.72 18.34 -13.51
N ILE A 59 20.90 18.42 -14.11
CA ILE A 59 21.87 19.49 -13.87
C ILE A 59 21.72 20.49 -15.02
N ASN A 60 21.27 21.71 -14.69
CA ASN A 60 21.12 22.79 -15.65
C ASN A 60 22.51 23.20 -16.19
N GLY A 61 22.68 23.18 -17.49
CA GLY A 61 23.95 23.49 -18.15
C GLY A 61 24.45 24.91 -17.90
N LYS A 62 23.51 25.86 -17.82
CA LYS A 62 23.76 27.30 -17.67
C LYS A 62 23.96 27.72 -16.22
N THR A 63 23.10 27.27 -15.31
CA THR A 63 23.13 27.68 -13.89
C THR A 63 23.91 26.73 -12.99
N LYS A 64 24.18 25.50 -13.45
CA LYS A 64 24.73 24.38 -12.67
C LYS A 64 23.85 23.91 -11.52
N GLU A 65 22.62 24.42 -11.42
CA GLU A 65 21.63 23.96 -10.44
C GLU A 65 21.27 22.50 -10.70
N LYS A 66 21.16 21.70 -9.63
CA LYS A 66 20.69 20.32 -9.68
C LYS A 66 19.26 20.23 -9.16
N LEU A 67 18.35 19.81 -10.02
CA LEU A 67 16.93 19.62 -9.73
C LEU A 67 16.61 18.13 -9.71
N THR A 68 16.04 17.62 -8.62
CA THR A 68 15.80 16.17 -8.44
C THR A 68 14.35 15.88 -8.07
N LEU A 69 13.81 14.80 -8.65
CA LEU A 69 12.52 14.23 -8.29
C LEU A 69 12.72 12.78 -7.83
N TYR A 70 12.30 12.49 -6.60
CA TYR A 70 12.46 11.18 -5.96
C TYR A 70 11.14 10.39 -6.02
N ASN A 71 11.19 9.15 -6.47
CA ASN A 71 10.04 8.22 -6.49
C ASN A 71 10.38 6.92 -5.76
N GLU A 72 10.88 7.05 -4.54
CA GLU A 72 11.09 5.94 -3.63
C GLU A 72 9.81 5.63 -2.84
N GLY A 73 9.61 4.35 -2.53
CA GLY A 73 8.52 3.94 -1.66
C GLY A 73 8.55 2.45 -1.37
N CYS A 74 7.86 2.06 -0.32
CA CYS A 74 7.88 0.69 0.17
C CYS A 74 6.87 -0.20 -0.55
N TYR A 75 7.22 -1.47 -0.70
CA TYR A 75 6.38 -2.44 -1.38
C TYR A 75 5.09 -2.74 -0.59
N SER A 76 5.04 -2.42 0.69
CA SER A 76 3.83 -2.50 1.54
C SER A 76 2.78 -1.43 1.22
N SER A 77 3.15 -0.32 0.56
CA SER A 77 2.23 0.77 0.20
C SER A 77 1.87 0.72 -1.29
N PHE A 78 0.59 0.82 -1.60
CA PHE A 78 0.06 1.01 -2.95
C PHE A 78 0.23 2.45 -3.46
N MET A 79 0.35 3.41 -2.55
CA MET A 79 0.48 4.82 -2.86
C MET A 79 1.88 5.33 -2.55
N ARG A 80 2.33 6.36 -3.29
CA ARG A 80 3.52 7.15 -2.98
C ARG A 80 3.20 8.62 -3.14
N LEU A 81 3.59 9.43 -2.17
CA LEU A 81 3.44 10.89 -2.22
C LEU A 81 4.78 11.54 -2.54
N ILE A 82 4.93 12.02 -3.76
CA ILE A 82 6.16 12.66 -4.25
C ILE A 82 6.00 14.17 -4.18
N ARG A 83 6.67 14.79 -3.20
CA ARG A 83 6.66 16.25 -3.05
C ARG A 83 7.50 16.89 -4.14
N VAL A 84 7.01 17.98 -4.74
CA VAL A 84 7.73 18.70 -5.80
C VAL A 84 8.47 19.89 -5.19
N PRO A 85 9.82 19.88 -5.14
CA PRO A 85 10.61 21.00 -4.63
C PRO A 85 10.18 22.34 -5.19
N THR A 86 10.17 23.40 -4.36
CA THR A 86 9.73 24.74 -4.78
C THR A 86 10.48 25.25 -6.00
N ALA A 87 11.80 24.99 -6.07
CA ALA A 87 12.63 25.31 -7.22
C ALA A 87 12.11 24.66 -8.52
N LEU A 88 11.60 23.43 -8.46
CA LEU A 88 11.01 22.73 -9.61
C LEU A 88 9.63 23.26 -10.00
N ASN A 89 8.94 23.98 -9.11
CA ASN A 89 7.65 24.61 -9.41
C ASN A 89 7.79 26.01 -10.05
N LEU A 90 9.01 26.55 -10.16
CA LEU A 90 9.25 27.81 -10.85
C LEU A 90 9.00 27.66 -12.35
N GLU A 91 8.39 28.68 -12.97
CA GLU A 91 8.05 28.67 -14.40
C GLU A 91 9.28 28.42 -15.29
N ILE A 92 10.43 29.00 -14.93
CA ILE A 92 11.71 28.80 -15.63
C ILE A 92 12.17 27.33 -15.65
N ASN A 93 11.75 26.54 -14.66
CA ASN A 93 12.11 25.14 -14.51
C ASN A 93 11.02 24.18 -15.04
N ALA A 94 9.93 24.71 -15.61
CA ALA A 94 8.83 23.89 -16.16
C ALA A 94 9.30 22.87 -17.22
N PRO A 95 10.25 23.18 -18.14
CA PRO A 95 10.80 22.19 -19.06
C PRO A 95 11.50 21.02 -18.34
N PHE A 96 12.28 21.32 -17.29
CA PHE A 96 12.97 20.30 -16.50
C PHE A 96 12.01 19.44 -15.71
N LEU A 97 11.01 20.05 -15.05
CA LEU A 97 9.97 19.29 -14.34
C LEU A 97 9.25 18.33 -15.29
N LYS A 98 8.95 18.75 -16.53
CA LYS A 98 8.34 17.86 -17.53
C LYS A 98 9.23 16.64 -17.79
N VAL A 99 10.52 16.85 -18.08
CA VAL A 99 11.47 15.76 -18.35
C VAL A 99 11.61 14.81 -17.15
N LEU A 100 11.71 15.35 -15.93
CA LEU A 100 11.78 14.55 -14.70
C LEU A 100 10.54 13.68 -14.55
N LYS A 101 9.34 14.26 -14.73
CA LYS A 101 8.08 13.51 -14.65
C LYS A 101 7.99 12.40 -15.68
N ASP A 102 8.34 12.70 -16.93
CA ASP A 102 8.31 11.72 -18.02
C ASP A 102 9.34 10.59 -17.80
N THR A 103 10.38 10.84 -16.99
CA THR A 103 11.41 9.85 -16.65
C THR A 103 10.99 8.92 -15.50
N VAL A 104 10.40 9.45 -14.41
CA VAL A 104 10.18 8.66 -13.17
C VAL A 104 8.73 8.38 -12.82
N LEU A 105 7.77 9.10 -13.41
CA LEU A 105 6.35 8.94 -13.08
C LEU A 105 5.63 8.10 -14.15
N PRO A 106 4.62 7.31 -13.75
CA PRO A 106 3.73 6.66 -14.71
C PRO A 106 2.84 7.70 -15.43
N LYS A 107 1.89 7.24 -16.24
CA LYS A 107 0.97 8.14 -16.95
C LYS A 107 0.17 9.01 -15.98
N LYS A 108 -0.09 10.27 -16.34
CA LYS A 108 -0.98 11.16 -15.58
C LYS A 108 -2.44 10.73 -15.74
N ARG A 109 -3.21 10.82 -14.66
CA ARG A 109 -4.69 10.86 -14.71
C ARG A 109 -5.20 12.14 -14.07
N SER A 110 -6.43 12.50 -14.40
CA SER A 110 -7.12 13.67 -13.81
C SER A 110 -7.84 13.35 -12.50
N ARG A 111 -8.25 12.09 -12.31
CA ARG A 111 -9.03 11.67 -11.15
C ARG A 111 -8.62 10.27 -10.67
N PRO A 112 -8.72 10.01 -9.36
CA PRO A 112 -8.57 8.66 -8.80
C PRO A 112 -9.69 7.74 -9.29
N ASP A 113 -9.34 6.47 -9.50
CA ASP A 113 -10.33 5.39 -9.64
C ASP A 113 -10.87 4.94 -8.26
N SER A 114 -11.78 3.98 -8.25
CA SER A 114 -12.43 3.53 -7.01
C SER A 114 -11.51 2.88 -5.99
N SER A 115 -10.45 2.18 -6.43
CA SER A 115 -9.47 1.56 -5.53
C SER A 115 -8.57 2.61 -4.89
N LEU A 116 -8.10 3.59 -5.66
CA LEU A 116 -7.34 4.73 -5.10
C LEU A 116 -8.21 5.59 -4.17
N ASN A 117 -9.49 5.79 -4.51
CA ASN A 117 -10.43 6.47 -3.61
C ASN A 117 -10.62 5.71 -2.28
N TRP A 118 -10.63 4.38 -2.32
CA TRP A 118 -10.72 3.57 -1.10
C TRP A 118 -9.50 3.81 -0.21
N LEU A 119 -8.30 3.80 -0.78
CA LEU A 119 -7.05 4.04 -0.05
C LEU A 119 -6.99 5.46 0.53
N LEU A 120 -7.34 6.46 -0.26
CA LEU A 120 -7.34 7.87 0.17
C LEU A 120 -8.33 8.12 1.30
N SER A 121 -9.59 7.72 1.12
CA SER A 121 -10.60 7.88 2.16
C SER A 121 -10.29 7.03 3.39
N GLY A 122 -9.74 5.82 3.20
CA GLY A 122 -9.30 4.95 4.28
C GLY A 122 -8.21 5.61 5.13
N SER A 123 -7.14 6.10 4.50
CA SER A 123 -6.05 6.79 5.18
C SER A 123 -6.54 8.05 5.90
N LEU A 124 -7.38 8.87 5.26
CA LEU A 124 -7.91 10.11 5.84
C LEU A 124 -8.91 9.89 6.99
N SER A 125 -9.56 8.73 7.03
CA SER A 125 -10.53 8.38 8.08
C SER A 125 -9.96 7.46 9.15
N LEU A 126 -8.71 7.02 8.99
CA LEU A 126 -8.04 6.11 9.91
C LEU A 126 -7.96 6.73 11.31
N LYS A 127 -8.39 5.96 12.31
CA LYS A 127 -8.26 6.27 13.73
C LYS A 127 -7.56 5.12 14.43
N VAL A 128 -6.54 5.44 15.22
CA VAL A 128 -5.97 4.52 16.21
C VAL A 128 -6.82 4.64 17.48
N VAL A 129 -7.31 3.50 18.00
CA VAL A 129 -8.28 3.43 19.10
C VAL A 129 -7.79 2.51 20.22
N GLU A 130 -6.65 2.84 20.81
CA GLU A 130 -5.90 1.98 21.77
C GLU A 130 -6.76 1.46 22.94
N GLU A 131 -7.63 2.33 23.48
CA GLU A 131 -8.51 2.04 24.63
C GLU A 131 -9.74 1.19 24.28
N HIS A 132 -10.04 0.94 23.01
CA HIS A 132 -11.20 0.13 22.65
C HIS A 132 -10.96 -1.35 23.01
N PRO A 133 -11.95 -2.08 23.57
CA PRO A 133 -11.73 -3.45 24.06
C PRO A 133 -11.47 -4.50 22.97
N LEU A 134 -11.82 -4.20 21.71
CA LEU A 134 -11.73 -5.18 20.61
C LEU A 134 -10.84 -4.74 19.46
N PHE A 135 -10.68 -3.44 19.25
CA PHE A 135 -10.06 -2.89 18.04
C PHE A 135 -8.93 -1.94 18.43
N ASP A 136 -7.90 -1.85 17.61
CA ASP A 136 -6.83 -0.87 17.77
C ASP A 136 -6.76 0.13 16.60
N ARG A 137 -7.40 -0.19 15.47
CA ARG A 137 -7.48 0.65 14.28
C ARG A 137 -8.83 0.53 13.61
N ILE A 138 -9.36 1.65 13.12
CA ILE A 138 -10.62 1.73 12.40
C ILE A 138 -10.51 2.74 11.28
N ALA A 139 -10.99 2.41 10.08
CA ALA A 139 -11.14 3.33 8.97
C ALA A 139 -12.53 3.19 8.32
N ALA A 140 -12.96 4.24 7.62
CA ALA A 140 -14.22 4.28 6.89
C ALA A 140 -14.04 4.86 5.47
N PRO A 141 -13.47 4.07 4.52
CA PRO A 141 -13.27 4.46 3.13
C PRO A 141 -14.52 5.01 2.39
N LYS A 142 -15.72 4.51 2.68
CA LYS A 142 -17.02 4.99 2.17
C LYS A 142 -17.05 5.28 0.65
N THR A 143 -16.52 4.39 -0.17
CA THR A 143 -16.61 4.45 -1.62
C THR A 143 -17.96 3.95 -2.15
N ASN A 144 -18.36 4.50 -3.30
CA ASN A 144 -19.62 4.15 -3.95
C ASN A 144 -19.57 2.75 -4.56
N TRP A 145 -20.74 2.12 -4.67
CA TRP A 145 -20.95 0.97 -5.53
C TRP A 145 -20.70 1.35 -7.00
N ILE A 146 -19.93 0.55 -7.72
CA ILE A 146 -19.53 0.81 -9.11
C ILE A 146 -20.37 -0.10 -10.02
N PRO A 147 -21.02 0.46 -11.05
CA PRO A 147 -21.68 -0.35 -12.04
C PRO A 147 -20.65 -1.03 -12.94
N ASN A 148 -20.93 -2.27 -13.32
CA ASN A 148 -20.08 -3.12 -14.17
C ASN A 148 -18.84 -3.65 -13.45
N GLU A 149 -18.18 -4.59 -14.12
CA GLU A 149 -17.03 -5.33 -13.59
C GLU A 149 -15.87 -4.41 -13.21
N LEU A 150 -15.22 -4.72 -12.08
CA LEU A 150 -14.04 -3.99 -11.63
C LEU A 150 -12.87 -4.27 -12.55
N THR A 151 -12.23 -3.19 -13.00
CA THR A 151 -10.95 -3.26 -13.69
C THR A 151 -9.86 -2.78 -12.76
N LEU A 152 -8.75 -3.52 -12.69
CA LEU A 152 -7.55 -2.99 -12.04
C LEU A 152 -6.97 -1.90 -12.93
N PRO A 153 -6.76 -0.70 -12.40
CA PRO A 153 -6.09 0.35 -13.14
C PRO A 153 -4.62 -0.02 -13.39
N GLU A 154 -4.04 0.52 -14.45
CA GLU A 154 -2.58 0.57 -14.60
C GLU A 154 -1.97 1.54 -13.57
N ALA A 155 -0.66 1.51 -13.36
CA ALA A 155 0.00 2.52 -12.57
C ALA A 155 -0.21 3.92 -13.18
N TYR A 156 -0.49 4.91 -12.34
CA TYR A 156 -0.67 6.30 -12.75
C TYR A 156 -0.35 7.26 -11.60
N TYR A 157 -0.26 8.55 -11.90
CA TYR A 157 -0.24 9.58 -10.86
C TYR A 157 -1.34 10.63 -11.07
N ILE A 158 -1.73 11.26 -9.97
CA ILE A 158 -2.52 12.49 -9.96
C ILE A 158 -1.73 13.61 -9.29
N THR A 159 -2.06 14.85 -9.60
CA THR A 159 -1.49 16.02 -8.93
C THR A 159 -2.35 16.37 -7.73
N VAL A 160 -1.74 16.55 -6.57
CA VAL A 160 -2.41 16.99 -5.33
C VAL A 160 -1.78 18.29 -4.84
N SER A 161 -2.59 19.16 -4.25
CA SER A 161 -2.17 20.48 -3.76
C SER A 161 -3.09 20.94 -2.63
N GLY A 162 -2.73 22.05 -1.97
CA GLY A 162 -3.55 22.70 -0.94
C GLY A 162 -3.95 21.76 0.21
N ASP A 163 -5.22 21.86 0.63
CA ASP A 163 -5.77 21.09 1.76
C ASP A 163 -5.65 19.57 1.57
N THR A 164 -5.78 19.07 0.34
CA THR A 164 -5.63 17.63 0.07
C THR A 164 -4.20 17.19 0.34
N LEU A 165 -3.21 17.96 -0.12
CA LEU A 165 -1.81 17.68 0.18
C LEU A 165 -1.59 17.71 1.69
N GLN A 166 -2.02 18.77 2.38
CA GLN A 166 -1.85 18.90 3.82
C GLN A 166 -2.45 17.71 4.60
N LYS A 167 -3.64 17.25 4.21
CA LYS A 167 -4.31 16.12 4.85
C LYS A 167 -3.64 14.79 4.59
N LEU A 168 -3.11 14.57 3.38
CA LEU A 168 -2.37 13.36 3.04
C LEU A 168 -0.99 13.36 3.68
N ASP A 169 -0.36 14.52 3.87
CA ASP A 169 0.98 14.63 4.43
C ASP A 169 1.02 14.29 5.93
N ARG A 170 -0.04 14.61 6.69
CA ARG A 170 -0.18 14.28 8.12
C ARG A 170 -0.02 12.79 8.44
N PRO A 171 -0.68 11.84 7.73
CA PRO A 171 -0.44 10.41 7.90
C PRO A 171 1.01 9.99 7.59
N TYR A 172 1.72 10.69 6.70
CA TYR A 172 3.12 10.41 6.36
C TYR A 172 4.15 11.11 7.28
N GLY A 173 3.70 11.74 8.38
CA GLY A 173 4.54 12.23 9.49
C GLY A 173 4.54 13.74 9.72
N ASN A 174 5.26 14.17 10.76
CA ASN A 174 5.32 15.56 11.25
C ASN A 174 6.15 16.53 10.38
N TYR A 175 6.62 16.10 9.21
CA TYR A 175 7.46 16.91 8.32
C TYR A 175 6.64 17.60 7.23
N PHE A 176 5.49 18.17 7.59
CA PHE A 176 4.81 19.08 6.66
C PHE A 176 5.70 20.31 6.47
N ASN A 177 6.34 20.37 5.30
CA ASN A 177 7.14 21.50 4.91
C ASN A 177 6.29 22.38 3.98
N GLN A 178 5.97 23.60 4.45
CA GLN A 178 5.19 24.60 3.73
C GLN A 178 5.81 25.00 2.38
N GLU A 179 7.09 24.69 2.15
CA GLU A 179 7.77 24.93 0.88
C GLU A 179 7.14 24.16 -0.29
N TYR A 180 6.45 23.04 -0.02
CA TYR A 180 5.81 22.24 -1.05
C TYR A 180 4.35 22.65 -1.27
N THR A 181 4.07 23.31 -2.39
CA THR A 181 2.70 23.70 -2.79
C THR A 181 1.99 22.62 -3.60
N THR A 182 2.74 21.68 -4.18
CA THR A 182 2.26 20.61 -5.06
C THR A 182 3.00 19.31 -4.79
N ALA A 183 2.29 18.19 -4.90
CA ALA A 183 2.86 16.85 -4.91
C ALA A 183 2.20 15.98 -6.00
N PHE A 184 2.86 14.88 -6.34
CA PHE A 184 2.29 13.82 -7.16
C PHE A 184 1.94 12.64 -6.26
N LEU A 185 0.66 12.27 -6.23
CA LEU A 185 0.23 11.02 -5.64
C LEU A 185 0.29 9.95 -6.72
N VAL A 186 1.25 9.04 -6.58
CA VAL A 186 1.45 7.94 -7.51
C VAL A 186 0.80 6.68 -6.95
N TYR A 187 0.09 5.95 -7.81
CA TYR A 187 -0.59 4.72 -7.48
C TYR A 187 0.02 3.53 -8.24
N TYR A 188 0.43 2.52 -7.49
CA TYR A 188 1.04 1.28 -7.97
C TYR A 188 0.18 0.06 -7.59
N PRO A 189 -0.91 -0.18 -8.35
CA PRO A 189 -1.65 -1.44 -8.30
C PRO A 189 -0.75 -2.54 -8.89
N ILE A 190 -0.28 -3.47 -8.06
CA ILE A 190 0.75 -4.45 -8.45
C ILE A 190 0.33 -5.32 -9.64
N ALA A 191 1.31 -5.70 -10.47
CA ALA A 191 1.11 -6.44 -11.71
C ALA A 191 0.52 -7.84 -11.54
N ASP A 192 0.90 -8.60 -10.49
CA ASP A 192 0.38 -9.96 -10.24
C ASP A 192 -1.14 -9.99 -10.03
N SER A 193 -1.73 -8.88 -9.59
CA SER A 193 -3.18 -8.79 -9.42
C SER A 193 -3.96 -8.63 -10.73
N ARG A 194 -3.32 -8.18 -11.82
CA ARG A 194 -4.00 -7.90 -13.11
C ARG A 194 -4.39 -9.17 -13.87
N ALA A 195 -3.51 -10.16 -13.94
CA ALA A 195 -3.82 -11.45 -14.56
C ALA A 195 -4.87 -12.25 -13.76
N GLN A 196 -4.96 -11.98 -12.46
CA GLN A 196 -5.89 -12.67 -11.56
C GLN A 196 -7.31 -12.13 -11.69
N LEU A 197 -7.52 -10.80 -11.74
CA LEU A 197 -8.88 -10.21 -11.74
C LEU A 197 -9.80 -10.73 -12.84
N ALA A 198 -9.32 -10.77 -14.09
CA ALA A 198 -10.15 -11.16 -15.24
C ALA A 198 -10.65 -12.62 -15.18
N ASN A 199 -10.08 -13.43 -14.29
CA ASN A 199 -10.42 -14.84 -14.11
C ASN A 199 -10.83 -15.17 -12.66
N LEU A 200 -11.13 -14.16 -11.82
CA LEU A 200 -11.52 -14.44 -10.45
C LEU A 200 -12.92 -15.04 -10.39
N THR A 201 -13.01 -16.21 -9.79
CA THR A 201 -14.27 -16.79 -9.32
C THR A 201 -14.57 -16.31 -7.90
N PRO A 202 -15.85 -16.20 -7.52
CA PRO A 202 -16.20 -15.83 -6.16
C PRO A 202 -15.71 -16.92 -5.19
N ILE A 203 -15.01 -16.52 -4.13
CA ILE A 203 -14.44 -17.42 -3.12
C ILE A 203 -15.46 -17.81 -2.05
N ILE A 204 -16.45 -16.96 -1.80
CA ILE A 204 -17.57 -17.20 -0.90
C ILE A 204 -18.77 -16.37 -1.36
N LYS A 205 -19.98 -16.88 -1.15
CA LYS A 205 -21.22 -16.19 -1.51
C LYS A 205 -22.34 -16.50 -0.52
N ASN A 206 -23.27 -15.56 -0.40
CA ASN A 206 -24.57 -15.80 0.22
C ASN A 206 -25.68 -15.38 -0.77
N THR A 207 -26.89 -15.14 -0.28
CA THR A 207 -28.05 -14.76 -1.11
C THR A 207 -27.90 -13.38 -1.76
N GLU A 208 -27.07 -12.50 -1.23
CA GLU A 208 -26.98 -11.10 -1.65
C GLU A 208 -25.59 -10.72 -2.21
N TYR A 209 -24.54 -11.31 -1.66
CA TYR A 209 -23.16 -10.94 -1.91
C TYR A 209 -22.34 -12.10 -2.48
N GLU A 210 -21.52 -11.79 -3.47
CA GLU A 210 -20.42 -12.63 -3.95
C GLU A 210 -19.10 -11.93 -3.58
N ILE A 211 -18.22 -12.61 -2.86
CA ILE A 211 -16.93 -12.07 -2.42
C ILE A 211 -15.81 -12.64 -3.28
N TYR A 212 -14.88 -11.77 -3.65
CA TYR A 212 -13.71 -12.08 -4.45
C TYR A 212 -12.47 -11.56 -3.75
N LYS A 213 -11.33 -12.22 -3.97
CA LYS A 213 -10.04 -11.76 -3.45
C LYS A 213 -8.91 -11.90 -4.47
N THR A 214 -7.92 -11.03 -4.33
CA THR A 214 -6.56 -11.26 -4.81
C THR A 214 -5.65 -11.53 -3.60
N SER A 215 -4.34 -11.61 -3.81
CA SER A 215 -3.37 -11.69 -2.71
C SER A 215 -3.42 -10.49 -1.74
N HIS A 216 -3.91 -9.32 -2.19
CA HIS A 216 -3.87 -8.08 -1.39
C HIS A 216 -5.17 -7.29 -1.35
N CYS A 217 -6.19 -7.66 -2.12
CA CYS A 217 -7.46 -6.95 -2.14
C CYS A 217 -8.65 -7.90 -1.94
N VAL A 218 -9.72 -7.39 -1.33
CA VAL A 218 -11.04 -8.01 -1.27
C VAL A 218 -12.06 -7.06 -1.88
N PHE A 219 -12.94 -7.60 -2.71
CA PHE A 219 -14.08 -6.86 -3.23
C PHE A 219 -15.33 -7.72 -3.23
N VAL A 220 -16.47 -7.04 -3.28
CA VAL A 220 -17.80 -7.66 -3.28
C VAL A 220 -18.53 -7.28 -4.55
N LYS A 221 -19.41 -8.18 -4.97
CA LYS A 221 -20.44 -7.97 -5.96
C LYS A 221 -21.81 -8.15 -5.33
N LYS A 222 -22.72 -7.23 -5.62
CA LYS A 222 -24.16 -7.27 -5.28
C LYS A 222 -24.95 -7.03 -6.57
N GLY A 223 -25.50 -8.10 -7.14
CA GLY A 223 -26.09 -8.06 -8.48
C GLY A 223 -25.06 -7.68 -9.55
N LYS A 224 -25.21 -6.51 -10.19
CA LYS A 224 -24.28 -5.98 -11.20
C LYS A 224 -23.34 -4.89 -10.67
N MET A 225 -23.38 -4.64 -9.36
CA MET A 225 -22.63 -3.59 -8.71
C MET A 225 -21.46 -4.19 -7.95
N TYR A 226 -20.33 -3.49 -7.93
CA TYR A 226 -19.10 -3.93 -7.29
C TYR A 226 -18.56 -2.89 -6.33
N LYS A 227 -17.80 -3.32 -5.34
CA LYS A 227 -17.24 -2.42 -4.32
C LYS A 227 -15.98 -3.03 -3.69
N TRP A 228 -14.91 -2.25 -3.56
CA TRP A 228 -13.73 -2.63 -2.79
C TRP A 228 -14.07 -2.67 -1.30
N LEU A 229 -13.69 -3.74 -0.62
CA LEU A 229 -13.92 -3.90 0.82
C LEU A 229 -12.65 -3.70 1.63
N PHE A 230 -11.53 -4.20 1.11
CA PHE A 230 -10.26 -4.19 1.81
C PHE A 230 -9.10 -4.14 0.81
N ILE A 231 -8.11 -3.30 1.08
CA ILE A 231 -6.83 -3.28 0.38
C ILE A 231 -5.75 -3.32 1.46
N SER A 232 -4.86 -4.31 1.37
CA SER A 232 -3.74 -4.50 2.28
C SER A 232 -2.66 -3.46 2.00
N ASP A 233 -2.81 -2.30 2.62
CA ASP A 233 -1.90 -1.16 2.49
C ASP A 233 -1.38 -0.72 3.86
N SER A 234 -0.06 -0.50 3.97
CA SER A 234 0.58 -0.14 5.24
C SER A 234 0.06 1.16 5.85
N ASP A 235 -0.42 2.09 5.01
CA ASP A 235 -0.87 3.42 5.44
C ASP A 235 -2.36 3.44 5.84
N VAL A 236 -3.06 2.30 5.73
CA VAL A 236 -4.47 2.16 6.13
C VAL A 236 -4.63 1.09 7.22
N MET A 237 -4.40 -0.18 6.89
CA MET A 237 -4.67 -1.31 7.80
C MET A 237 -3.45 -2.19 8.06
N GLY A 238 -2.26 -1.76 7.63
CA GLY A 238 -1.05 -2.58 7.62
C GLY A 238 -0.97 -3.40 6.34
N ALA A 239 0.23 -3.86 6.00
CA ALA A 239 0.48 -4.76 4.89
C ALA A 239 1.86 -5.40 5.01
N PRO A 240 2.04 -6.64 4.54
CA PRO A 240 3.36 -7.15 4.27
C PRO A 240 3.94 -6.52 3.00
N ASP A 241 5.20 -6.81 2.72
CA ASP A 241 5.79 -6.57 1.41
C ASP A 241 4.99 -7.33 0.34
N ARG A 242 4.34 -6.59 -0.56
CA ARG A 242 3.46 -7.15 -1.58
C ARG A 242 4.18 -7.76 -2.79
N HIS A 243 5.49 -7.58 -2.90
CA HIS A 243 6.33 -8.24 -3.90
C HIS A 243 6.73 -9.64 -3.44
N SER A 244 6.94 -9.82 -2.14
CA SER A 244 7.42 -11.08 -1.56
C SER A 244 6.32 -11.97 -0.97
N TRP A 245 5.20 -11.41 -0.54
CA TRP A 245 4.22 -12.13 0.27
C TRP A 245 2.79 -11.89 -0.16
N GLN A 246 1.96 -12.93 -0.07
CA GLN A 246 0.51 -12.78 -0.14
C GLN A 246 -0.01 -12.34 1.22
N ALA A 247 -0.95 -11.40 1.26
CA ALA A 247 -1.50 -10.90 2.51
C ALA A 247 -2.80 -11.61 2.89
N ILE A 248 -3.66 -11.98 1.93
CA ILE A 248 -5.03 -12.41 2.25
C ILE A 248 -5.18 -13.93 2.11
N ASN A 249 -5.25 -14.62 3.24
CA ASN A 249 -5.39 -16.08 3.27
C ASN A 249 -6.84 -16.54 3.33
N GLN A 250 -7.51 -16.23 4.44
CA GLN A 250 -8.83 -16.73 4.79
C GLN A 250 -9.85 -15.58 4.85
N ILE A 251 -11.05 -15.84 4.33
CA ILE A 251 -12.18 -14.91 4.39
C ILE A 251 -13.44 -15.66 4.83
N GLN A 252 -14.21 -15.06 5.73
CA GLN A 252 -15.54 -15.53 6.12
C GLN A 252 -16.58 -14.44 5.86
N LEU A 253 -17.73 -14.83 5.31
CA LEU A 253 -18.88 -13.96 5.04
C LEU A 253 -20.02 -14.34 5.99
N ILE A 254 -20.47 -13.40 6.81
CA ILE A 254 -21.57 -13.56 7.75
C ILE A 254 -22.53 -12.38 7.54
N ASP A 255 -23.71 -12.67 6.98
CA ASP A 255 -24.69 -11.65 6.60
C ASP A 255 -24.07 -10.58 5.68
N ASN A 256 -23.96 -9.33 6.16
CA ASN A 256 -23.33 -8.21 5.47
C ASN A 256 -21.91 -7.88 5.99
N TYR A 257 -21.27 -8.80 6.71
CA TYR A 257 -19.94 -8.63 7.28
C TYR A 257 -18.94 -9.62 6.69
N VAL A 258 -17.71 -9.16 6.55
CA VAL A 258 -16.56 -9.95 6.13
C VAL A 258 -15.51 -9.95 7.24
N ILE A 259 -15.01 -11.14 7.57
CA ILE A 259 -13.85 -11.32 8.47
C ILE A 259 -12.69 -11.80 7.62
N ILE A 260 -11.59 -11.06 7.63
CA ILE A 260 -10.44 -11.28 6.76
C ILE A 260 -9.23 -11.59 7.63
N HIS A 261 -8.58 -12.71 7.35
CA HIS A 261 -7.22 -12.97 7.79
C HIS A 261 -6.26 -12.22 6.88
N GLN A 262 -5.39 -11.41 7.48
CA GLN A 262 -4.32 -10.73 6.79
C GLN A 262 -2.96 -11.12 7.38
N ASP A 263 -2.18 -11.89 6.65
CA ASP A 263 -0.77 -12.18 6.93
C ASP A 263 0.05 -10.88 6.97
N VAL A 264 0.99 -10.82 7.92
CA VAL A 264 1.98 -9.74 8.03
C VAL A 264 3.42 -10.27 8.22
N PRO A 265 3.91 -11.16 7.33
CA PRO A 265 5.30 -11.63 7.38
C PRO A 265 6.30 -10.46 7.37
N PRO A 266 7.49 -10.66 7.96
CA PRO A 266 8.03 -11.92 8.46
C PRO A 266 7.54 -12.35 9.86
N ASP A 267 6.60 -11.59 10.45
CA ASP A 267 6.05 -11.92 11.75
C ASP A 267 5.26 -13.24 11.70
N ASN A 268 5.29 -14.00 12.79
CA ASN A 268 4.52 -15.24 12.96
C ASN A 268 3.09 -14.99 13.47
N VAL A 269 2.63 -13.74 13.37
CA VAL A 269 1.29 -13.29 13.70
C VAL A 269 0.59 -12.81 12.43
N TYR A 270 -0.72 -12.71 12.50
CA TYR A 270 -1.54 -12.14 11.44
C TYR A 270 -2.51 -11.10 12.03
N ASN A 271 -3.17 -10.34 11.16
CA ASN A 271 -4.23 -9.44 11.55
C ASN A 271 -5.58 -10.07 11.22
N ILE A 272 -6.58 -9.85 12.08
CA ILE A 272 -7.98 -10.12 11.76
C ILE A 272 -8.68 -8.78 11.51
N GLN A 273 -9.15 -8.59 10.29
CA GLN A 273 -9.87 -7.40 9.86
C GLN A 273 -11.37 -7.71 9.78
N ILE A 274 -12.20 -6.84 10.35
CA ILE A 274 -13.66 -6.93 10.30
C ILE A 274 -14.17 -5.81 9.39
N VAL A 275 -14.95 -6.15 8.38
CA VAL A 275 -15.48 -5.20 7.39
C VAL A 275 -16.99 -5.30 7.33
N ASN A 276 -17.70 -4.18 7.47
CA ASN A 276 -19.12 -4.08 7.12
C ASN A 276 -19.23 -3.69 5.64
N ILE A 277 -19.88 -4.52 4.82
CA ILE A 277 -19.97 -4.35 3.37
C ILE A 277 -20.69 -3.06 2.98
N GLU A 278 -21.76 -2.73 3.70
CA GLU A 278 -22.64 -1.62 3.33
C GLU A 278 -22.06 -0.28 3.78
N THR A 279 -21.55 -0.20 5.02
CA THR A 279 -20.97 1.03 5.56
C THR A 279 -19.49 1.22 5.19
N GLN A 280 -18.81 0.17 4.72
CA GLN A 280 -17.36 0.10 4.50
C GLN A 280 -16.51 0.44 5.73
N LYS A 281 -17.07 0.37 6.94
CA LYS A 281 -16.23 0.43 8.13
C LYS A 281 -15.35 -0.81 8.16
N VAL A 282 -14.06 -0.61 8.35
CA VAL A 282 -13.07 -1.66 8.53
C VAL A 282 -12.37 -1.43 9.86
N ALA A 283 -12.22 -2.49 10.66
CA ALA A 283 -11.50 -2.44 11.92
C ALA A 283 -10.54 -3.63 12.05
N ARG A 284 -9.37 -3.36 12.63
CA ARG A 284 -8.40 -4.39 12.99
C ARG A 284 -8.61 -4.81 14.44
N LEU A 285 -8.66 -6.11 14.69
CA LEU A 285 -8.66 -6.62 16.07
C LEU A 285 -7.35 -6.27 16.77
N LYS A 286 -7.42 -5.79 18.00
CA LYS A 286 -6.25 -5.40 18.81
C LYS A 286 -5.42 -6.57 19.35
N PHE A 287 -5.86 -7.80 19.09
CA PHE A 287 -5.18 -9.00 19.54
C PHE A 287 -4.12 -9.38 18.50
N GLU A 288 -3.07 -10.09 18.92
CA GLU A 288 -2.02 -10.61 18.05
C GLU A 288 -2.29 -12.09 17.76
N PRO A 289 -3.21 -12.45 16.86
CA PRO A 289 -3.46 -13.84 16.58
C PRO A 289 -2.26 -14.48 15.89
N CYS A 290 -1.96 -15.73 16.22
CA CYS A 290 -0.79 -16.44 15.70
C CYS A 290 -1.17 -17.74 15.00
N HIS A 291 -0.30 -18.24 14.13
CA HIS A 291 -0.53 -19.50 13.41
C HIS A 291 -0.46 -20.73 14.30
N GLU A 292 0.02 -20.57 15.54
CA GLU A 292 0.06 -21.66 16.51
C GLU A 292 -1.30 -21.76 17.22
N THR A 293 -1.78 -23.01 17.35
CA THR A 293 -2.91 -23.45 18.17
C THR A 293 -4.33 -23.27 17.60
N MET A 294 -4.89 -24.32 16.96
CA MET A 294 -6.23 -24.88 17.29
C MET A 294 -6.70 -26.03 16.40
N THR A 295 -6.17 -26.25 15.19
CA THR A 295 -6.71 -27.28 14.29
C THR A 295 -5.65 -28.18 13.66
N ASN A 296 -5.65 -29.40 14.17
CA ASN A 296 -5.08 -30.62 13.65
C ASN A 296 -5.72 -31.00 12.30
N LYS A 297 -5.32 -30.31 11.23
CA LYS A 297 -5.12 -30.80 9.85
C LYS A 297 -4.40 -29.69 9.07
N ARG A 298 -3.06 -29.71 9.08
CA ARG A 298 -2.13 -28.87 8.30
C ARG A 298 -1.87 -27.41 8.76
N GLY A 299 -2.29 -26.98 9.97
CA GLY A 299 -1.81 -25.70 10.53
C GLY A 299 -2.23 -24.44 9.75
N MET A 300 -3.33 -24.52 9.00
CA MET A 300 -3.77 -23.48 8.04
C MET A 300 -5.12 -22.84 8.38
N ASP A 301 -5.93 -23.42 9.27
CA ASP A 301 -7.17 -22.78 9.74
C ASP A 301 -6.83 -21.95 10.98
N THR A 302 -6.54 -20.69 10.74
CA THR A 302 -6.03 -19.73 11.72
C THR A 302 -7.09 -19.24 12.70
N PHE A 303 -8.29 -18.90 12.20
CA PHE A 303 -9.46 -18.61 13.01
C PHE A 303 -10.66 -19.46 12.57
N GLU A 304 -11.55 -19.78 13.51
CA GLU A 304 -12.78 -20.54 13.27
C GLU A 304 -14.01 -19.70 13.60
N ILE A 305 -15.07 -19.84 12.80
CA ILE A 305 -16.39 -19.34 13.15
C ILE A 305 -17.25 -20.52 13.62
N ARG A 306 -17.59 -20.56 14.90
CA ARG A 306 -18.39 -21.63 15.50
C ARG A 306 -19.47 -21.08 16.40
N ASN A 307 -20.72 -21.52 16.22
CA ASN A 307 -21.86 -21.11 17.04
C ASN A 307 -21.97 -19.57 17.19
N LYS A 308 -21.81 -18.83 16.08
CA LYS A 308 -21.83 -17.36 16.02
C LYS A 308 -20.76 -16.69 16.90
N LYS A 309 -19.62 -17.34 17.08
CA LYS A 309 -18.44 -16.82 17.78
C LYS A 309 -17.23 -16.93 16.86
N LEU A 310 -16.34 -15.94 16.95
CA LEU A 310 -14.99 -15.97 16.39
C LEU A 310 -14.06 -16.63 17.43
N LEU A 311 -13.34 -17.66 17.00
CA LEU A 311 -12.38 -18.40 17.81
C LEU A 311 -11.00 -18.29 17.16
N PHE A 312 -9.99 -17.97 17.95
CA PHE A 312 -8.59 -17.93 17.53
C PHE A 312 -7.68 -17.96 18.76
N THR A 313 -6.39 -18.12 18.54
CA THR A 313 -5.35 -18.09 19.57
C THR A 313 -4.46 -16.89 19.37
N ALA A 314 -4.01 -16.31 20.47
CA ALA A 314 -3.17 -15.13 20.46
C ALA A 314 -1.73 -15.51 20.83
N TYR A 315 -0.76 -14.81 20.26
CA TYR A 315 0.64 -14.98 20.57
C TYR A 315 0.86 -14.79 22.09
N GLY A 316 1.60 -15.73 22.68
CA GLY A 316 1.86 -15.75 24.13
C GLY A 316 0.65 -16.11 25.02
N ASP A 317 -0.52 -16.42 24.46
CA ASP A 317 -1.72 -16.82 25.21
C ASP A 317 -2.18 -18.22 24.81
N PRO A 318 -1.99 -19.26 25.65
CA PRO A 318 -2.37 -20.63 25.31
C PRO A 318 -3.89 -20.83 25.32
N LYS A 319 -4.68 -19.86 25.81
CA LYS A 319 -6.14 -19.96 25.82
C LYS A 319 -6.74 -19.46 24.52
N VAL A 320 -7.69 -20.25 24.02
CA VAL A 320 -8.52 -19.86 22.88
C VAL A 320 -9.33 -18.61 23.25
N ARG A 321 -9.17 -17.56 22.46
CA ARG A 321 -10.01 -16.37 22.51
C ARG A 321 -11.32 -16.66 21.81
N ILE A 322 -12.41 -16.27 22.45
CA ILE A 322 -13.77 -16.51 21.97
C ILE A 322 -14.52 -15.19 22.03
N ILE A 323 -14.89 -14.66 20.87
CA ILE A 323 -15.58 -13.38 20.78
C ILE A 323 -16.93 -13.58 20.07
N PRO A 324 -18.08 -13.27 20.69
CA PRO A 324 -19.37 -13.31 20.02
C PRO A 324 -19.42 -12.38 18.79
N LEU A 325 -19.88 -12.88 17.64
CA LEU A 325 -19.95 -12.09 16.41
C LEU A 325 -20.87 -10.88 16.55
N LYS A 326 -21.99 -11.03 17.27
CA LYS A 326 -22.90 -9.91 17.55
C LYS A 326 -22.19 -8.76 18.28
N GLN A 327 -21.27 -9.07 19.20
CA GLN A 327 -20.49 -8.06 19.92
C GLN A 327 -19.51 -7.36 18.97
N LEU A 328 -18.79 -8.11 18.13
CA LEU A 328 -17.86 -7.57 17.14
C LEU A 328 -18.54 -6.63 16.14
N PHE A 329 -19.63 -7.09 15.54
CA PHE A 329 -20.37 -6.36 14.52
C PHE A 329 -21.03 -5.11 15.11
N HIS A 330 -21.66 -5.23 16.28
CA HIS A 330 -22.20 -4.09 16.99
C HIS A 330 -21.10 -3.06 17.30
N ALA A 331 -19.94 -3.49 17.81
CA ALA A 331 -18.84 -2.58 18.12
C ALA A 331 -18.33 -1.84 16.88
N LEU A 332 -18.17 -2.53 15.74
CA LEU A 332 -17.76 -1.90 14.48
C LEU A 332 -18.76 -0.83 14.02
N ASP A 333 -20.05 -1.11 14.17
CA ASP A 333 -21.11 -0.23 13.70
C ASP A 333 -21.29 1.04 14.53
N GLN A 334 -20.78 1.10 15.77
CA GLN A 334 -20.85 2.29 16.63
C GLN A 334 -19.87 3.42 16.25
N PHE A 335 -18.84 3.14 15.45
CA PHE A 335 -17.83 4.13 15.01
C PHE A 335 -18.23 4.93 13.78
#